data_AF-A0A4Q9GZQ1-F1
#
_entry.id   AF-A0A4Q9GZQ1-F1
#
_cell.length_a   1.000
_cell.length_b   1.000
_cell.length_c   1.000
_cell.angle_alpha   90.00
_cell.angle_beta   90.00
_cell.angle_gamma   90.00
#
_symmetry.space_group_name_H-M   'P 1'
#
loop_
_entity.id
_entity.type
_entity.pdbx_description
1 polymer ?
#
loop_
_entity_poly.entity_id
_entity_poly.type
_entity_poly.pdbx_seq_one_letter_code
_entity_poly.pdbx_strand_id
1 'polypeptide(L)'
;MVTITEVPPRRRYQRPLWELRDDGGRLVGWVRQHVIRGSSSVFYKAIGVHPQTGEHVTLESSTDREERFACILSFLANPESVRGVHWHPRGPAVAGHE
;
A
#
# COMPACT_ATOMS: atom_id res chain seq x y z
N MET A 1 -8.26 8.16 -14.61
CA MET A 1 -8.40 6.68 -14.67
C MET A 1 -7.21 6.07 -13.92
N VAL A 2 -7.36 4.92 -13.28
CA VAL A 2 -6.25 4.25 -12.58
C VAL A 2 -6.09 2.85 -13.16
N THR A 3 -4.87 2.48 -13.50
CA THR A 3 -4.53 1.17 -14.03
C THR A 3 -3.97 0.31 -12.92
N ILE A 4 -4.55 -0.89 -12.74
CA ILE A 4 -4.06 -1.87 -11.77
C ILE A 4 -3.20 -2.86 -12.55
N THR A 5 -1.92 -2.97 -12.18
CA THR A 5 -0.98 -3.91 -12.78
C THR A 5 -0.49 -4.89 -11.72
N GLU A 6 -0.64 -6.18 -11.97
CA GLU A 6 0.01 -7.19 -11.15
C GLU A 6 1.51 -7.21 -11.47
N VAL A 7 2.33 -7.03 -10.44
CA VAL A 7 3.78 -7.15 -10.54
C VAL A 7 4.16 -8.60 -10.33
N PRO A 8 4.72 -9.27 -11.34
CA PRO A 8 5.14 -10.64 -11.19
C PRO A 8 6.24 -10.72 -10.12
N PRO A 9 6.16 -11.69 -9.20
CA PRO A 9 7.13 -11.80 -8.13
C PRO A 9 8.51 -12.12 -8.71
N ARG A 10 9.52 -11.29 -8.40
CA ARG A 10 10.91 -11.52 -8.86
C ARG A 10 11.53 -12.82 -8.32
N ARG A 11 10.93 -13.40 -7.28
CA ARG A 11 11.30 -14.70 -6.70
C ARG A 11 10.03 -15.45 -6.33
N ARG A 12 10.02 -16.79 -6.44
CA ARG A 12 8.86 -17.66 -6.15
C ARG A 12 8.25 -17.49 -4.74
N TYR A 13 9.01 -16.94 -3.80
CA TYR A 13 8.59 -16.67 -2.42
C TYR A 13 8.15 -15.22 -2.18
N GLN A 14 8.26 -14.34 -3.18
CA GLN A 14 7.70 -13.00 -3.09
C GLN A 14 6.20 -13.09 -3.27
N ARG A 15 5.49 -12.41 -2.37
CA ARG A 15 4.04 -12.36 -2.36
C ARG A 15 3.57 -11.44 -3.49
N PRO A 16 2.40 -11.72 -4.08
CA PRO A 16 1.88 -10.89 -5.17
C PRO A 16 1.70 -9.44 -4.70
N LEU A 17 2.05 -8.55 -5.62
CA LEU A 17 2.03 -7.10 -5.46
C LEU A 17 1.23 -6.54 -6.64
N TRP A 18 0.26 -5.71 -6.35
CA TRP A 18 -0.52 -5.00 -7.36
C TRP A 18 -0.19 -3.51 -7.25
N GLU A 19 0.34 -2.95 -8.32
CA GLU A 19 0.61 -1.51 -8.42
C GLU A 19 -0.60 -0.80 -9.02
N LEU A 20 -0.95 0.34 -8.45
CA LEU A 20 -1.96 1.25 -8.97
C LEU A 20 -1.23 2.45 -9.55
N ARG A 21 -1.41 2.69 -10.84
CA ARG A 21 -0.82 3.83 -11.56
C ARG A 21 -1.88 4.74 -12.11
N ASP A 22 -1.66 6.04 -12.06
CA ASP A 22 -2.52 7.01 -12.74
C ASP A 22 -2.35 6.95 -14.28
N ASP A 23 -3.14 7.74 -14.99
CA ASP A 23 -3.12 7.86 -16.45
C ASP A 23 -1.74 8.31 -16.98
N GLY A 24 -1.05 9.18 -16.25
CA GLY A 24 0.33 9.60 -16.53
C GLY A 24 1.40 8.57 -16.15
N GLY A 25 1.01 7.36 -15.72
CA GLY A 25 1.91 6.28 -15.34
C GLY A 25 2.59 6.45 -13.98
N ARG A 26 2.20 7.43 -13.16
CA ARG A 26 2.76 7.64 -11.82
C ARG A 26 2.16 6.64 -10.85
N LEU A 27 3.00 6.10 -9.98
CA LEU A 27 2.56 5.20 -8.92
C LEU A 27 1.74 5.98 -7.88
N VAL A 28 0.47 5.61 -7.74
CA VAL A 28 -0.45 6.23 -6.78
C VAL A 28 -0.73 5.34 -5.57
N GLY A 29 -0.33 4.07 -5.64
CA GLY A 29 -0.38 3.15 -4.52
C GLY A 29 -0.07 1.72 -4.94
N TRP A 30 -0.01 0.83 -3.97
CA TRP A 30 0.10 -0.60 -4.22
C TRP A 30 -0.56 -1.41 -3.12
N VAL A 31 -1.02 -2.60 -3.48
CA VAL A 31 -1.53 -3.60 -2.55
C VAL A 31 -0.57 -4.77 -2.55
N ARG A 32 -0.13 -5.18 -1.36
CA ARG A 32 0.66 -6.39 -1.19
C ARG A 32 -0.11 -7.43 -0.42
N GLN A 33 -0.01 -8.68 -0.85
CA GLN A 33 -0.47 -9.78 -0.03
C GLN A 33 0.43 -9.92 1.21
N HIS A 34 -0.19 -10.16 2.36
CA HIS A 34 0.43 -10.37 3.66
C HIS A 34 -0.29 -11.53 4.36
N VAL A 35 0.44 -12.44 4.97
CA VAL A 35 -0.11 -13.60 5.70
C VAL A 35 0.57 -13.53 7.01
N ILE A 36 -0.24 -13.33 8.05
CA ILE A 36 0.21 -13.27 9.42
C ILE A 36 0.48 -14.71 9.84
N ARG A 37 1.69 -14.96 10.34
CA ARG A 37 2.10 -16.31 10.76
C ARG A 37 1.14 -16.80 11.85
N GLY A 38 0.49 -17.94 11.63
CA GLY A 38 -0.52 -18.49 12.54
C GLY A 38 -1.98 -18.15 12.18
N SER A 39 -2.22 -17.36 11.15
CA SER A 39 -3.57 -17.16 10.58
C SER A 39 -3.72 -17.96 9.28
N SER A 40 -4.84 -18.67 9.13
CA SER A 40 -5.21 -19.32 7.86
C SER A 40 -5.66 -18.31 6.79
N SER A 41 -5.88 -17.05 7.18
CA SER A 41 -6.41 -16.02 6.29
C SER A 41 -5.31 -15.22 5.60
N VAL A 42 -5.57 -14.87 4.35
CA VAL A 42 -4.76 -13.95 3.56
C VAL A 42 -5.22 -12.53 3.83
N PHE A 43 -4.30 -11.65 4.21
CA PHE A 43 -4.53 -10.22 4.38
C PHE A 43 -3.92 -9.46 3.20
N TYR A 44 -4.58 -8.40 2.79
CA TYR A 44 -4.10 -7.48 1.77
C TYR A 44 -3.78 -6.16 2.46
N LYS A 45 -2.52 -5.75 2.37
CA LYS A 45 -2.07 -4.46 2.90
C LYS A 45 -2.03 -3.46 1.75
N ALA A 46 -2.84 -2.42 1.85
CA ALA A 46 -2.82 -1.30 0.93
C ALA A 46 -1.85 -0.20 1.40
N ILE A 47 -1.13 0.38 0.45
CA ILE A 47 -0.29 1.55 0.65
C ILE A 47 -0.67 2.57 -0.42
N GLY A 48 -1.15 3.74 -0.03
CA GLY A 48 -1.40 4.87 -0.92
C GLY A 48 -0.20 5.80 -0.97
N VAL A 49 0.01 6.48 -2.10
CA VAL A 49 0.99 7.57 -2.23
C VAL A 49 0.22 8.89 -2.21
N HIS A 50 0.54 9.76 -1.26
CA HIS A 50 -0.12 11.04 -1.12
C HIS A 50 0.19 11.92 -2.35
N PRO A 51 -0.83 12.40 -3.08
CA PRO A 51 -0.61 13.05 -4.38
C PRO A 51 0.13 14.38 -4.29
N GLN A 52 0.06 15.08 -3.15
CA GLN A 52 0.69 16.38 -2.97
C GLN A 52 2.08 16.31 -2.33
N THR A 53 2.29 15.35 -1.40
CA THR A 53 3.53 15.25 -0.61
C THR A 53 4.42 14.10 -1.06
N GLY A 54 3.90 13.17 -1.87
CA GLY A 54 4.59 11.95 -2.26
C GLY A 54 4.75 10.94 -1.13
N GLU A 55 4.13 11.18 0.02
CA GLU A 55 4.29 10.33 1.20
C GLU A 55 3.56 9.00 1.07
N HIS A 56 4.18 7.93 1.55
CA HIS A 56 3.58 6.60 1.55
C HIS A 56 2.71 6.41 2.79
N VAL A 57 1.40 6.37 2.61
CA VAL A 57 0.42 6.15 3.67
C VAL A 57 0.01 4.69 3.69
N THR A 58 0.27 4.00 4.81
CA THR A 58 -0.27 2.65 5.03
C THR A 58 -1.76 2.77 5.32
N LEU A 59 -2.58 2.11 4.50
CA LEU A 59 -4.01 1.99 4.74
C LEU A 59 -4.30 0.70 5.51
N GLU A 60 -5.48 0.62 6.11
CA GLU A 60 -5.91 -0.54 6.89
C GLU A 60 -5.85 -1.81 6.03
N SER A 61 -5.40 -2.91 6.63
CA SER A 61 -5.37 -4.22 5.97
C SER A 61 -6.72 -4.93 6.09
N SER A 62 -7.21 -5.50 5.00
CA SER A 62 -8.43 -6.33 4.97
C SER A 62 -8.12 -7.68 4.33
N THR A 63 -8.98 -8.66 4.55
CA THR A 63 -8.93 -9.96 3.85
C THR A 63 -9.49 -9.88 2.44
N ASP A 64 -10.13 -8.76 2.08
CA ASP A 64 -10.63 -8.51 0.73
C ASP A 64 -9.68 -7.60 -0.06
N ARG A 65 -9.29 -8.04 -1.27
CA ARG A 65 -8.34 -7.32 -2.13
C ARG A 65 -9.00 -6.14 -2.84
N GLU A 66 -10.24 -6.30 -3.31
CA GLU A 66 -10.93 -5.29 -4.11
C GLU A 66 -11.34 -4.10 -3.25
N GLU A 67 -11.78 -4.36 -2.02
CA GLU A 67 -11.99 -3.33 -1.01
C GLU A 67 -10.72 -2.51 -0.76
N ARG A 68 -9.53 -3.14 -0.82
CA ARG A 68 -8.25 -2.43 -0.65
C ARG A 68 -7.92 -1.56 -1.85
N PHE A 69 -8.27 -1.96 -3.07
CA PHE A 69 -8.16 -1.08 -4.23
C PHE A 69 -9.09 0.13 -4.10
N ALA A 70 -10.35 -0.10 -3.75
CA ALA A 70 -11.32 0.97 -3.51
C ALA A 70 -10.85 1.93 -2.41
N CYS A 71 -10.20 1.42 -1.36
CA CYS A 71 -9.63 2.24 -0.29
C CYS A 71 -8.51 3.16 -0.80
N ILE A 72 -7.60 2.68 -1.66
CA ILE A 72 -6.57 3.53 -2.28
C ILE A 72 -7.21 4.59 -3.18
N LEU A 73 -8.22 4.22 -3.98
CA LEU A 73 -8.93 5.18 -4.84
C LEU A 73 -9.65 6.26 -4.02
N SER A 74 -10.28 5.88 -2.92
CA SER A 74 -10.93 6.81 -1.98
C SER A 74 -9.90 7.75 -1.33
N PHE A 75 -8.74 7.22 -0.92
CA PHE A 75 -7.61 8.01 -0.42
C PHE A 75 -7.09 9.01 -1.46
N LEU A 76 -7.01 8.63 -2.74
CA LEU A 76 -6.59 9.56 -3.80
C LEU A 76 -7.62 10.66 -4.06
N ALA A 77 -8.91 10.34 -3.93
CA ALA A 77 -9.98 11.33 -4.08
C ALA A 77 -10.06 12.29 -2.89
N ASN A 78 -9.81 11.80 -1.67
CA ASN A 78 -9.89 12.57 -0.44
C ASN A 78 -8.72 12.22 0.50
N PRO A 79 -7.49 12.67 0.19
CA PRO A 79 -6.31 12.31 0.98
C PRO A 79 -6.37 12.84 2.41
N GLU A 80 -7.11 13.94 2.62
CA GLU A 80 -7.31 14.61 3.91
C GLU A 80 -8.30 13.87 4.82
N SER A 81 -9.18 13.05 4.23
CA SER A 81 -10.22 12.30 4.94
C SER A 81 -9.65 11.08 5.68
N VAL A 82 -8.52 10.55 5.21
CA VAL A 82 -7.86 9.40 5.82
C VAL A 82 -6.96 9.87 6.97
N ARG A 83 -7.61 10.39 8.01
CA ARG A 83 -6.97 10.93 9.22
C ARG A 83 -6.67 9.87 10.29
N GLY A 84 -6.52 8.60 9.89
CA GLY A 84 -6.48 7.51 10.86
C GLY A 84 -5.97 6.19 10.31
N VAL A 85 -4.65 6.05 10.16
CA VAL A 85 -3.97 4.80 10.51
C VAL A 85 -2.54 5.17 10.94
N HIS A 86 -2.17 4.73 12.13
CA HIS A 86 -0.91 4.96 12.85
C HIS A 86 0.30 5.28 11.94
N TRP A 87 0.64 6.57 11.89
CA TRP A 87 1.90 7.07 11.35
C TRP A 87 3.02 6.65 12.31
N HIS A 88 3.95 5.83 11.84
CA HIS A 88 5.33 5.89 12.30
C HIS A 88 6.15 6.34 11.09
N PRO A 89 6.80 7.50 11.12
CA PRO A 89 7.92 7.68 10.25
C PRO A 89 8.90 6.59 10.72
N ARG A 90 9.30 5.68 9.84
CA ARG A 90 10.70 5.31 9.95
C ARG A 90 11.44 6.59 9.62
N GLY A 91 11.74 7.36 10.67
CA GLY A 91 12.81 8.33 10.62
C GLY A 91 14.04 7.66 10.01
N PRO A 92 14.97 8.44 9.43
CA PRO A 92 16.19 7.88 8.86
C PRO A 92 16.78 6.89 9.87
N ALA A 93 17.19 5.72 9.38
CA ALA A 93 17.86 4.73 10.19
C ALA A 93 18.93 5.43 11.02
N VAL A 94 18.70 5.55 12.33
CA VAL A 94 19.75 5.84 13.28
C VAL A 94 20.66 4.62 13.27
N ALA A 95 21.63 4.65 12.36
CA ALA A 95 22.84 3.89 12.48
C ALA A 95 23.64 4.49 13.64
N GLY A 96 24.19 3.63 14.48
CA GLY A 96 25.27 4.00 15.38
C GLY A 96 24.82 4.27 16.81
N HIS A 97 24.83 3.21 17.59
CA HIS A 97 24.96 3.25 19.03
C HIS A 97 26.44 2.95 19.31
N GLU A 98 27.25 3.97 19.54
CA GLU A 98 28.51 3.92 20.32
C GLU A 98 29.08 5.34 20.52
#